data_AF-A0A2M9ZB45-F1
#
_entry.id   AF-A0A2M9ZB45-F1
#
_cell.length_a   1.000
_cell.length_b   1.000
_cell.length_c   1.000
_cell.angle_alpha   90.00
_cell.angle_beta   90.00
_cell.angle_gamma   90.00
#
_symmetry.space_group_name_H-M   'P 1'
#
loop_
_entity.id
_entity.type
_entity.pdbx_description
1 polymer ?
#
loop_
_entity_poly.entity_id
_entity_poly.type
_entity_poly.pdbx_seq_one_letter_code
_entity_poly.pdbx_strand_id
1 'polypeptide(L)'
;MKRGFFLSIIGIFLFIFLIWIAVKFWPKASDSIYSDYKKERWEKVIRAVKNHPSPTPDDLFYASHSLLRFNQELKEKESEERNKIAKNFQKEYGIGSVPSTEASGEFPVFEDIFVSQLRQGGYWRQKAIALRLENATEWEDDATFLRDLKEFLHSNPIVFGSNYSNILRKSLRRETKLSETDKNKLSDLLGFLSTREDSSLLGGRLKNTGENTNLRSGPGTENAGKARLKKGLLLYALDKDPRSETVQGRKGNWVQVYIPETQVVGWIFSHFLEEDPFPSTKAEEMAKSFQESERSQAWDFAFWNEEKIPPGFHGEYIRTEKLALDGDYGIVIYRAKDNKYKEVCRIVEEPFRNLEFLAASLSGDENVPLFRLYAGRPGDWKPVYQIDLDRESVSINRNKYIIGSDSGKRRFQLGLNSSSNRVLGSLLVEEKTVLQGVQPEEDFVSEEGTLFKLCLLQPEKKSDSNAAVFRFKFLF
;
A
#
# COMPACT_ATOMS: atom_id res chain seq x y z
N MET A 1 -25.72 -58.94 19.63
CA MET A 1 -24.53 -58.05 19.64
C MET A 1 -24.32 -57.21 18.37
N LYS A 2 -25.11 -57.31 17.29
CA LYS A 2 -24.79 -56.60 16.03
C LYS A 2 -25.33 -55.16 15.90
N ARG A 3 -26.46 -54.79 16.53
CA ARG A 3 -27.05 -53.44 16.37
C ARG A 3 -26.32 -52.32 17.11
N GLY A 4 -25.81 -52.57 18.31
CA GLY A 4 -25.07 -51.56 19.09
C GLY A 4 -23.71 -51.20 18.50
N PHE A 5 -23.06 -52.13 17.80
CA PHE A 5 -21.77 -51.90 17.14
C PHE A 5 -21.91 -50.98 15.91
N PHE A 6 -22.95 -51.19 15.09
CA PHE A 6 -23.23 -50.32 13.94
C PHE A 6 -23.64 -48.90 14.36
N LEU A 7 -24.43 -48.74 15.44
CA LEU A 7 -24.78 -47.43 16.00
C LEU A 7 -23.55 -46.67 16.55
N SER A 8 -22.60 -47.39 17.18
CA SER A 8 -21.34 -46.82 17.64
C SER A 8 -20.45 -46.32 16.49
N ILE A 9 -20.31 -47.11 15.41
CA ILE A 9 -19.55 -46.71 14.22
C ILE A 9 -20.17 -45.50 13.54
N ILE A 10 -21.50 -45.47 13.37
CA ILE A 10 -22.20 -44.32 12.79
C ILE A 10 -21.99 -43.07 13.66
N GLY A 11 -22.05 -43.22 14.99
CA GLY A 11 -21.78 -42.12 15.93
C GLY A 11 -20.36 -41.56 15.83
N ILE A 12 -19.35 -42.44 15.69
CA ILE A 12 -17.95 -42.04 15.49
C ILE A 12 -17.77 -41.31 14.16
N PHE A 13 -18.37 -41.82 13.07
CA PHE A 13 -18.34 -41.14 11.77
C PHE A 13 -19.02 -39.77 11.80
N LEU A 14 -20.17 -39.65 12.46
CA LEU A 14 -20.85 -38.37 12.67
C LEU A 14 -20.00 -37.39 13.49
N PHE A 15 -19.33 -37.86 14.53
CA PHE A 15 -18.45 -37.03 15.36
C PHE A 15 -17.22 -36.54 14.58
N ILE A 16 -16.56 -37.43 13.83
CA ILE A 16 -15.44 -37.08 12.94
C ILE A 16 -15.90 -36.09 11.86
N PHE A 17 -17.09 -36.31 11.28
CA PHE A 17 -17.67 -35.41 10.29
C PHE A 17 -17.98 -34.02 10.87
N LEU A 18 -18.53 -33.96 12.10
CA LEU A 18 -18.78 -32.71 12.81
C LEU A 18 -17.48 -31.97 13.17
N ILE A 19 -16.44 -32.69 13.62
CA ILE A 19 -15.10 -32.11 13.84
C ILE A 19 -14.54 -31.58 12.52
N TRP A 20 -14.65 -32.34 11.43
CA TRP A 20 -14.16 -31.93 10.13
C TRP A 20 -14.88 -30.68 9.60
N ILE A 21 -16.20 -30.61 9.75
CA ILE A 21 -16.98 -29.40 9.44
C ILE A 21 -16.54 -28.24 10.33
N ALA A 22 -16.42 -28.45 11.65
CA ALA A 22 -16.01 -27.41 12.58
C ALA A 22 -14.62 -26.86 12.26
N VAL A 23 -13.65 -27.72 11.91
CA VAL A 23 -12.30 -27.31 11.51
C VAL A 23 -12.29 -26.63 10.14
N LYS A 24 -13.08 -27.12 9.18
CA LYS A 24 -13.13 -26.58 7.82
C LYS A 24 -13.77 -25.20 7.73
N PHE A 25 -14.75 -24.92 8.59
CA PHE A 25 -15.45 -23.63 8.67
C PHE A 25 -15.01 -22.76 9.85
N TRP A 26 -13.99 -23.18 10.61
CA TRP A 26 -13.41 -22.32 11.65
C TRP A 26 -12.77 -21.10 10.97
N PRO A 27 -13.10 -19.87 11.37
CA PRO A 27 -12.50 -18.68 10.79
C PRO A 27 -10.98 -18.73 10.96
N LYS A 28 -10.23 -18.42 9.90
CA LYS A 28 -8.77 -18.40 10.00
C LYS A 28 -8.35 -17.31 10.98
N ALA A 29 -7.20 -17.48 11.63
CA ALA A 29 -6.70 -16.52 12.61
C ALA A 29 -6.63 -15.09 12.04
N SER A 30 -6.11 -14.92 10.82
CA SER A 30 -6.06 -13.63 10.12
C SER A 30 -7.46 -13.03 9.83
N ASP A 31 -8.48 -13.85 9.56
CA ASP A 31 -9.85 -13.37 9.34
C ASP A 31 -10.42 -12.79 10.65
N SER A 32 -10.09 -13.40 11.79
CA SER A 32 -10.49 -12.90 13.11
C SER A 32 -9.75 -11.62 13.51
N ILE A 33 -8.46 -11.51 13.20
CA ILE A 33 -7.62 -10.32 13.43
C ILE A 33 -8.20 -9.12 12.68
N TYR A 34 -8.49 -9.29 11.39
CA TYR A 34 -9.08 -8.23 10.58
C TYR A 34 -10.50 -7.85 11.06
N SER A 35 -11.34 -8.82 11.42
CA SER A 35 -12.68 -8.53 11.97
C SER A 35 -12.59 -7.68 13.25
N ASP A 36 -11.68 -8.02 14.17
CA ASP A 36 -11.51 -7.25 15.41
C ASP A 36 -10.91 -5.86 15.13
N TYR A 37 -9.99 -5.76 14.15
CA TYR A 37 -9.46 -4.47 13.68
C TYR A 37 -10.58 -3.56 13.13
N LYS A 38 -11.45 -4.10 12.27
CA LYS A 38 -12.59 -3.34 11.71
C LYS A 38 -13.60 -2.91 12.78
N LYS A 39 -13.70 -3.66 13.87
CA LYS A 39 -14.58 -3.36 15.03
C LYS A 39 -13.89 -2.51 16.09
N GLU A 40 -12.71 -1.96 15.79
CA GLU A 40 -11.96 -1.09 16.69
C GLU A 40 -11.58 -1.75 18.02
N ARG A 41 -11.38 -3.08 18.00
CA ARG A 41 -11.00 -3.86 19.18
C ARG A 41 -9.48 -3.97 19.27
N TRP A 42 -8.82 -2.83 19.44
CA TRP A 42 -7.37 -2.69 19.31
C TRP A 42 -6.57 -3.68 20.15
N GLU A 43 -6.90 -3.78 21.45
CA GLU A 43 -6.26 -4.71 22.39
C GLU A 43 -6.38 -6.18 21.97
N LYS A 44 -7.49 -6.57 21.31
CA LYS A 44 -7.68 -7.93 20.82
C LYS A 44 -6.81 -8.22 19.61
N VAL A 45 -6.69 -7.25 18.69
CA VAL A 45 -5.79 -7.35 17.54
C VAL A 45 -4.35 -7.53 18.00
N ILE A 46 -3.89 -6.67 18.92
CA ILE A 46 -2.55 -6.72 19.50
C ILE A 46 -2.30 -8.09 20.15
N ARG A 47 -3.27 -8.60 20.93
CA ARG A 47 -3.19 -9.93 21.55
C ARG A 47 -3.05 -11.05 20.51
N ALA A 48 -3.93 -11.02 19.52
CA ALA A 48 -4.05 -12.08 18.53
C ALA A 48 -2.77 -12.17 17.68
N VAL A 49 -2.25 -11.03 17.22
CA VAL A 49 -1.04 -10.97 16.39
C VAL A 49 0.19 -11.33 17.19
N LYS A 50 0.34 -10.82 18.42
CA LYS A 50 1.47 -11.17 19.30
C LYS A 50 1.57 -12.67 19.58
N ASN A 51 0.44 -13.34 19.74
CA ASN A 51 0.38 -14.78 20.01
C ASN A 51 0.39 -15.63 18.73
N HIS A 52 0.40 -15.00 17.55
CA HIS A 52 0.40 -15.71 16.28
C HIS A 52 1.82 -16.18 15.93
N PRO A 53 2.04 -17.48 15.64
CA PRO A 53 3.40 -18.01 15.43
C PRO A 53 4.06 -17.53 14.14
N SER A 54 3.27 -17.11 13.15
CA SER A 54 3.77 -16.61 11.85
C SER A 54 2.78 -15.58 11.29
N PRO A 55 2.73 -14.36 11.87
CA PRO A 55 1.78 -13.33 11.44
C PRO A 55 2.12 -12.86 10.02
N THR A 56 1.08 -12.59 9.23
CA THR A 56 1.27 -12.01 7.90
C THR A 56 1.69 -10.54 7.98
N PRO A 57 2.26 -9.95 6.91
CA PRO A 57 2.53 -8.51 6.87
C PRO A 57 1.29 -7.64 7.18
N ASP A 58 0.11 -8.07 6.74
CA ASP A 58 -1.17 -7.42 7.06
C ASP A 58 -1.48 -7.48 8.57
N ASP A 59 -1.34 -8.67 9.18
CA ASP A 59 -1.56 -8.85 10.61
C ASP A 59 -0.64 -7.93 11.43
N LEU A 60 0.63 -7.85 11.05
CA LEU A 60 1.61 -6.95 11.66
C LEU A 60 1.25 -5.47 11.47
N PHE A 61 0.79 -5.08 10.27
CA PHE A 61 0.30 -3.73 10.01
C PHE A 61 -0.93 -3.40 10.87
N TYR A 62 -1.93 -4.30 10.95
CA TYR A 62 -3.11 -4.10 11.77
C TYR A 62 -2.77 -3.99 13.26
N ALA A 63 -1.81 -4.77 13.75
CA ALA A 63 -1.33 -4.68 15.12
C ALA A 63 -0.58 -3.36 15.40
N SER A 64 0.31 -2.95 14.49
CA SER A 64 1.01 -1.66 14.55
C SER A 64 0.03 -0.49 14.60
N HIS A 65 -0.94 -0.46 13.69
CA HIS A 65 -1.97 0.57 13.67
C HIS A 65 -2.90 0.50 14.90
N SER A 66 -3.28 -0.70 15.35
CA SER A 66 -4.08 -0.85 16.57
C SER A 66 -3.35 -0.32 17.81
N LEU A 67 -2.03 -0.52 17.90
CA LEU A 67 -1.23 0.02 18.98
C LEU A 67 -1.11 1.55 18.91
N LEU A 68 -0.95 2.09 17.70
CA LEU A 68 -1.02 3.54 17.45
C LEU A 68 -2.37 4.11 17.93
N ARG A 69 -3.50 3.49 17.58
CA ARG A 69 -4.83 3.89 18.03
C ARG A 69 -5.00 3.77 19.54
N PHE A 70 -4.51 2.69 20.14
CA PHE A 70 -4.53 2.52 21.59
C PHE A 70 -3.76 3.63 22.31
N ASN A 71 -2.57 4.03 21.82
CA ASN A 71 -1.82 5.17 22.36
C ASN A 71 -2.60 6.49 22.24
N GLN A 72 -3.30 6.70 21.11
CA GLN A 72 -4.16 7.88 20.93
C GLN A 72 -5.34 7.88 21.92
N GLU A 73 -6.05 6.76 22.08
CA GLU A 73 -7.14 6.65 23.04
C GLU A 73 -6.66 6.86 24.48
N LEU A 74 -5.47 6.35 24.81
CA LEU A 74 -4.87 6.51 26.13
C LEU A 74 -4.55 7.98 26.43
N LYS A 75 -4.08 8.74 25.43
CA LYS A 75 -3.83 10.19 25.53
C LYS A 75 -5.10 10.96 25.93
N GLU A 76 -6.27 10.53 25.45
CA GLU A 76 -7.56 11.20 25.70
C GLU A 76 -8.17 10.89 27.08
N LYS A 77 -7.62 9.91 27.83
CA LYS A 77 -8.14 9.52 29.16
C LYS A 77 -7.64 10.42 30.29
N GLU A 78 -8.43 10.54 31.36
CA GLU A 78 -8.03 11.18 32.60
C GLU A 78 -6.87 10.44 33.29
N SER A 79 -6.00 11.15 34.02
CA SER A 79 -4.72 10.63 34.53
C SER A 79 -4.84 9.33 35.35
N GLU A 80 -5.83 9.23 36.25
CA GLU A 80 -6.02 8.04 37.09
C GLU A 80 -6.46 6.81 36.27
N GLU A 81 -7.44 7.01 35.36
CA GLU A 81 -7.92 5.96 34.45
C GLU A 81 -6.81 5.53 33.49
N ARG A 82 -6.10 6.50 32.92
CA ARG A 82 -4.96 6.31 32.02
C ARG A 82 -3.90 5.42 32.64
N ASN A 83 -3.45 5.75 33.85
CA ASN A 83 -2.42 4.97 34.56
C ASN A 83 -2.88 3.53 34.85
N LYS A 84 -4.16 3.35 35.17
CA LYS A 84 -4.74 2.01 35.39
C LYS A 84 -4.77 1.19 34.10
N ILE A 85 -5.23 1.77 32.99
CA ILE A 85 -5.27 1.12 31.67
C ILE A 85 -3.86 0.76 31.23
N ALA A 86 -2.93 1.71 31.29
CA ALA A 86 -1.54 1.50 30.90
C ALA A 86 -0.87 0.38 31.71
N LYS A 87 -1.05 0.36 33.03
CA LYS A 87 -0.49 -0.70 33.90
C LYS A 87 -1.07 -2.07 33.59
N ASN A 88 -2.37 -2.16 33.32
CA ASN A 88 -3.02 -3.41 32.93
C ASN A 88 -2.51 -3.89 31.57
N PHE A 89 -2.43 -3.00 30.59
CA PHE A 89 -1.93 -3.29 29.26
C PHE A 89 -0.47 -3.77 29.32
N GLN A 90 0.40 -3.06 30.02
CA GLN A 90 1.80 -3.45 30.19
C GLN A 90 1.94 -4.82 30.87
N LYS A 91 1.13 -5.11 31.90
CA LYS A 91 1.13 -6.40 32.59
C LYS A 91 0.68 -7.54 31.67
N GLU A 92 -0.35 -7.31 30.87
CA GLU A 92 -0.95 -8.34 30.04
C GLU A 92 -0.13 -8.63 28.77
N TYR A 93 0.36 -7.56 28.15
CA TYR A 93 1.03 -7.63 26.86
C TYR A 93 2.54 -7.52 26.96
N GLY A 94 3.13 -7.09 28.07
CA GLY A 94 4.59 -7.00 28.22
C GLY A 94 5.27 -6.12 27.19
N ILE A 95 4.58 -5.10 26.67
CA ILE A 95 5.12 -4.11 25.73
C ILE A 95 5.67 -2.94 26.54
N GLY A 96 6.88 -2.49 26.21
CA GLY A 96 7.52 -1.34 26.85
C GLY A 96 6.83 -0.02 26.50
N SER A 97 6.98 0.99 27.36
CA SER A 97 6.47 2.34 27.11
C SER A 97 7.48 3.40 27.50
N VAL A 98 7.50 4.50 26.76
CA VAL A 98 8.28 5.70 27.07
C VAL A 98 7.35 6.82 27.51
N PRO A 99 7.78 7.72 28.42
CA PRO A 99 6.99 8.88 28.78
C PRO A 99 6.96 9.90 27.63
N SER A 100 5.79 10.48 27.39
CA SER A 100 5.60 11.61 26.49
C SER A 100 5.02 12.79 27.27
N THR A 101 5.58 13.98 27.03
CA THR A 101 5.19 15.21 27.73
C THR A 101 4.48 16.15 26.75
N GLU A 102 3.20 16.43 27.00
CA GLU A 102 2.42 17.42 26.28
C GLU A 102 1.82 18.48 27.23
N ALA A 103 1.13 19.47 26.65
CA ALA A 103 0.40 20.50 27.40
C ALA A 103 -0.64 19.93 28.39
N SER A 104 -1.15 18.71 28.15
CA SER A 104 -2.10 17.98 29.00
C SER A 104 -1.46 17.11 30.10
N GLY A 105 -0.13 17.16 30.24
CA GLY A 105 0.62 16.34 31.20
C GLY A 105 1.28 15.10 30.57
N GLU A 106 2.08 14.41 31.39
CA GLU A 106 2.86 13.24 30.98
C GLU A 106 1.97 12.00 30.79
N PHE A 107 2.25 11.20 29.76
CA PHE A 107 1.59 9.92 29.55
C PHE A 107 2.49 8.85 28.93
N PRO A 108 2.23 7.55 29.20
CA PRO A 108 3.01 6.48 28.61
C PRO A 108 2.60 6.25 27.15
N VAL A 109 3.59 6.19 26.27
CA VAL A 109 3.45 5.80 24.86
C VAL A 109 4.08 4.43 24.69
N PHE A 110 3.28 3.44 24.30
CA PHE A 110 3.76 2.08 24.08
C PHE A 110 4.55 1.94 22.78
N GLU A 111 5.67 1.23 22.86
CA GLU A 111 6.58 0.98 21.74
C GLU A 111 5.97 0.02 20.72
N ASP A 112 6.08 0.37 19.45
CA ASP A 112 5.56 -0.47 18.35
C ASP A 112 6.55 -1.55 17.94
N ILE A 113 6.37 -2.71 18.59
CA ILE A 113 7.14 -3.92 18.32
C ILE A 113 6.74 -4.61 17.01
N PHE A 114 5.65 -4.21 16.36
CA PHE A 114 5.15 -4.86 15.14
C PHE A 114 5.76 -4.21 13.90
N VAL A 115 5.96 -2.89 13.91
CA VAL A 115 6.55 -2.17 12.78
C VAL A 115 7.96 -2.67 12.44
N SER A 116 8.74 -3.08 13.46
CA SER A 116 10.09 -3.62 13.30
C SER A 116 10.13 -4.99 12.62
N GLN A 117 9.02 -5.75 12.67
CA GLN A 117 8.88 -7.06 12.03
C GLN A 117 8.46 -6.94 10.56
N LEU A 118 7.95 -5.78 10.14
CA LEU A 118 7.66 -5.49 8.74
C LEU A 118 8.97 -5.26 7.97
N ARG A 119 9.03 -5.75 6.73
CA ARG A 119 10.18 -5.61 5.85
C ARG A 119 10.52 -4.13 5.60
N GLN A 120 11.79 -3.75 5.79
CA GLN A 120 12.29 -2.42 5.43
C GLN A 120 12.04 -2.12 3.95
N GLY A 121 11.50 -0.94 3.67
CA GLY A 121 11.12 -0.53 2.31
C GLY A 121 9.87 -1.24 1.76
N GLY A 122 9.26 -2.18 2.49
CA GLY A 122 8.01 -2.82 2.08
C GLY A 122 6.80 -1.89 2.30
N TYR A 123 5.78 -2.03 1.44
CA TYR A 123 4.58 -1.19 1.46
C TYR A 123 3.91 -1.10 2.84
N TRP A 124 3.68 -2.24 3.51
CA TRP A 124 3.02 -2.26 4.83
C TRP A 124 3.78 -1.49 5.90
N ARG A 125 5.11 -1.53 5.86
CA ARG A 125 5.95 -0.78 6.79
C ARG A 125 5.86 0.71 6.49
N GLN A 126 5.99 1.09 5.22
CA GLN A 126 5.86 2.48 4.81
C GLN A 126 4.47 3.04 5.15
N LYS A 127 3.42 2.23 4.99
CA LYS A 127 2.05 2.60 5.37
C LYS A 127 1.89 2.76 6.89
N ALA A 128 2.45 1.86 7.69
CA ALA A 128 2.46 2.00 9.15
C ALA A 128 3.19 3.29 9.58
N ILE A 129 4.36 3.56 8.99
CA ILE A 129 5.14 4.78 9.24
C ILE A 129 4.38 6.03 8.83
N ALA A 130 3.74 6.02 7.67
CA ALA A 130 2.90 7.12 7.19
C ALA A 130 1.78 7.44 8.19
N LEU A 131 1.07 6.42 8.69
CA LEU A 131 0.04 6.59 9.71
C LEU A 131 0.60 7.12 11.02
N ARG A 132 1.78 6.68 11.46
CA ARG A 132 2.45 7.21 12.67
C ARG A 132 2.79 8.68 12.50
N LEU A 133 3.40 9.08 11.38
CA LEU A 133 3.66 10.48 11.08
C LEU A 133 2.35 11.30 11.00
N GLU A 134 1.28 10.73 10.49
CA GLU A 134 -0.01 11.41 10.47
C GLU A 134 -0.60 11.61 11.87
N ASN A 135 -0.46 10.63 12.76
CA ASN A 135 -1.28 10.52 13.98
C ASN A 135 -0.52 10.75 15.29
N ALA A 136 0.80 10.56 15.25
CA ALA A 136 1.69 10.55 16.42
C ALA A 136 2.65 11.73 16.49
N THR A 137 2.73 12.56 15.45
CA THR A 137 3.68 13.69 15.36
C THR A 137 3.72 14.59 16.59
N GLU A 138 2.64 14.74 17.36
CA GLU A 138 2.60 15.64 18.51
C GLU A 138 3.11 15.02 19.82
N TRP A 139 2.98 13.70 19.99
CA TRP A 139 3.27 13.01 21.25
C TRP A 139 4.41 11.98 21.14
N GLU A 140 4.81 11.59 19.95
CA GLU A 140 5.90 10.65 19.78
C GLU A 140 7.25 11.29 20.11
N ASP A 141 8.20 10.53 20.65
CA ASP A 141 9.53 11.06 20.97
C ASP A 141 10.30 11.52 19.73
N ASP A 142 11.23 12.47 19.90
CA ASP A 142 11.98 13.07 18.78
C ASP A 142 12.82 12.06 17.99
N ALA A 143 13.35 11.02 18.65
CA ALA A 143 14.22 10.04 17.99
C ALA A 143 13.39 9.10 17.11
N THR A 144 12.24 8.66 17.60
CA THR A 144 11.26 7.87 16.85
C THR A 144 10.69 8.66 15.69
N PHE A 145 10.24 9.89 15.93
CA PHE A 145 9.72 10.76 14.87
C PHE A 145 10.76 10.99 13.77
N LEU A 146 12.02 11.30 14.13
CA LEU A 146 13.10 11.52 13.16
C LEU A 146 13.37 10.26 12.34
N ARG A 147 13.37 9.08 12.96
CA ARG A 147 13.57 7.80 12.27
C ARG A 147 12.45 7.54 11.27
N ASP A 148 11.21 7.70 11.71
CA ASP A 148 10.01 7.45 10.91
C ASP A 148 9.93 8.46 9.75
N LEU A 149 10.23 9.75 9.99
CA LEU A 149 10.32 10.78 8.96
C LEU A 149 11.39 10.43 7.91
N LYS A 150 12.60 10.03 8.33
CA LYS A 150 13.66 9.62 7.40
C LYS A 150 13.22 8.45 6.53
N GLU A 151 12.63 7.43 7.12
CA GLU A 151 12.16 6.27 6.36
C GLU A 151 11.05 6.68 5.37
N PHE A 152 10.13 7.56 5.77
CA PHE A 152 9.09 8.09 4.90
C PHE A 152 9.64 8.92 3.72
N LEU A 153 10.69 9.74 3.93
CA LEU A 153 11.40 10.43 2.85
C LEU A 153 12.07 9.48 1.86
N HIS A 154 12.25 8.19 2.21
CA HIS A 154 12.78 7.17 1.32
C HIS A 154 11.69 6.36 0.60
N SER A 155 10.43 6.54 0.96
CA SER A 155 9.31 5.88 0.29
C SER A 155 8.93 6.55 -1.02
N ASN A 156 8.26 5.79 -1.89
CA ASN A 156 7.80 6.30 -3.18
C ASN A 156 6.53 7.16 -2.98
N PRO A 157 6.56 8.46 -3.30
CA PRO A 157 5.41 9.35 -3.13
C PRO A 157 4.22 8.99 -4.04
N ILE A 158 4.45 8.30 -5.16
CA ILE A 158 3.39 7.91 -6.10
C ILE A 158 2.43 6.90 -5.45
N VAL A 159 2.96 5.96 -4.67
CA VAL A 159 2.19 4.89 -3.98
C VAL A 159 1.18 5.47 -3.00
N PHE A 160 1.52 6.59 -2.35
CA PHE A 160 0.67 7.24 -1.35
C PHE A 160 -0.22 8.37 -1.93
N GLY A 161 -0.04 8.72 -3.20
CA GLY A 161 -0.79 9.79 -3.87
C GLY A 161 -0.84 11.09 -3.07
N SER A 162 -2.03 11.68 -2.95
CA SER A 162 -2.26 12.94 -2.23
C SER A 162 -1.89 12.87 -0.75
N ASN A 163 -2.03 11.70 -0.11
CA ASN A 163 -1.75 11.53 1.31
C ASN A 163 -0.28 11.77 1.62
N TYR A 164 0.63 11.46 0.68
CA TYR A 164 2.05 11.70 0.87
C TYR A 164 2.35 13.16 1.23
N SER A 165 1.83 14.07 0.40
CA SER A 165 2.04 15.50 0.55
C SER A 165 1.41 16.04 1.84
N ASN A 166 0.22 15.54 2.22
CA ASN A 166 -0.46 15.94 3.44
C ASN A 166 0.30 15.54 4.70
N ILE A 167 0.78 14.29 4.74
CA ILE A 167 1.57 13.78 5.86
C ILE A 167 2.85 14.58 5.98
N LEU A 168 3.58 14.76 4.86
CA LEU A 168 4.83 15.51 4.86
C LEU A 168 4.62 16.95 5.36
N ARG A 169 3.58 17.64 4.89
CA ARG A 169 3.22 19.00 5.31
C ARG A 169 2.93 19.09 6.81
N LYS A 170 2.25 18.09 7.38
CA LYS A 170 2.04 17.99 8.83
C LYS A 170 3.35 17.76 9.57
N SER A 171 4.16 16.80 9.14
CA SER A 171 5.44 16.45 9.76
C SER A 171 6.43 17.62 9.77
N LEU A 172 6.48 18.43 8.71
CA LEU A 172 7.41 19.57 8.63
C LEU A 172 7.15 20.65 9.68
N ARG A 173 5.93 20.76 10.21
CA ARG A 173 5.59 21.70 11.30
C ARG A 173 6.36 21.44 12.59
N ARG A 174 6.94 20.25 12.74
CA ARG A 174 7.76 19.86 13.91
C ARG A 174 9.21 20.36 13.86
N GLU A 175 9.65 20.96 12.75
CA GLU A 175 10.99 21.59 12.62
C GLU A 175 12.17 20.67 12.98
N THR A 176 12.06 19.40 12.58
CA THR A 176 13.04 18.39 12.98
C THR A 176 14.35 18.54 12.23
N LYS A 177 15.47 18.45 12.96
CA LYS A 177 16.82 18.61 12.40
C LYS A 177 17.24 17.38 11.59
N LEU A 178 17.25 17.52 10.27
CA LEU A 178 17.73 16.55 9.30
C LEU A 178 19.24 16.73 9.01
N SER A 179 19.85 15.64 8.53
CA SER A 179 21.21 15.67 7.98
C SER A 179 21.22 16.42 6.64
N GLU A 180 22.38 16.87 6.17
CA GLU A 180 22.46 17.60 4.90
C GLU A 180 21.96 16.76 3.70
N THR A 181 22.26 15.46 3.71
CA THR A 181 21.75 14.51 2.71
C THR A 181 20.22 14.42 2.73
N ASP A 182 19.63 14.29 3.93
CA ASP A 182 18.18 14.19 4.09
C ASP A 182 17.48 15.51 3.74
N LYS A 183 18.09 16.66 4.05
CA LYS A 183 17.58 17.98 3.66
C LYS A 183 17.52 18.16 2.15
N ASN A 184 18.58 17.78 1.44
CA ASN A 184 18.63 17.87 -0.02
C ASN A 184 17.56 16.98 -0.65
N LYS A 185 17.40 15.75 -0.13
CA LYS A 185 16.35 14.84 -0.57
C LYS A 185 14.95 15.39 -0.31
N LEU A 186 14.71 15.94 0.89
CA LEU A 186 13.45 16.61 1.22
C LEU A 186 13.18 17.79 0.28
N SER A 187 14.18 18.62 0.00
CA SER A 187 14.05 19.75 -0.92
C SER A 187 13.66 19.30 -2.33
N ASP A 188 14.27 18.23 -2.83
CA ASP A 188 13.93 17.65 -4.13
C ASP A 188 12.53 17.03 -4.15
N LEU A 189 12.14 16.32 -3.08
CA LEU A 189 10.79 15.77 -2.92
C LEU A 189 9.73 16.86 -2.88
N LEU A 190 9.94 17.93 -2.11
CA LEU A 190 9.01 19.06 -2.05
C LEU A 190 8.92 19.78 -3.40
N GLY A 191 10.04 19.91 -4.11
CA GLY A 191 10.08 20.42 -5.48
C GLY A 191 9.23 19.58 -6.43
N PHE A 192 9.46 18.26 -6.44
CA PHE A 192 8.65 17.32 -7.23
C PHE A 192 7.17 17.39 -6.89
N LEU A 193 6.82 17.33 -5.60
CA LEU A 193 5.43 17.42 -5.12
C LEU A 193 4.77 18.75 -5.47
N SER A 194 5.53 19.83 -5.68
CA SER A 194 4.97 21.11 -6.13
C SER A 194 4.52 21.13 -7.59
N THR A 195 4.91 20.12 -8.38
CA THR A 195 4.52 19.99 -9.80
C THR A 195 3.35 19.05 -10.03
N ARG A 196 2.90 18.33 -8.99
CA ARG A 196 1.92 17.26 -9.11
C ARG A 196 0.50 17.73 -8.84
N GLU A 197 -0.42 17.42 -9.73
CA GLU A 197 -1.84 17.80 -9.61
C GLU A 197 -2.54 17.15 -8.39
N ASP A 198 -2.11 15.96 -8.00
CA ASP A 198 -2.64 15.23 -6.84
C ASP A 198 -2.00 15.64 -5.51
N SER A 199 -1.11 16.63 -5.50
CA SER A 199 -0.37 17.05 -4.31
C SER A 199 -0.96 18.30 -3.66
N SER A 200 -1.07 18.28 -2.32
CA SER A 200 -1.42 19.46 -1.51
C SER A 200 -0.36 20.57 -1.54
N LEU A 201 0.80 20.31 -2.15
CA LEU A 201 1.90 21.26 -2.33
C LEU A 201 1.95 21.84 -3.76
N LEU A 202 0.98 21.54 -4.63
CA LEU A 202 0.92 22.04 -6.00
C LEU A 202 1.10 23.57 -6.04
N GLY A 203 2.05 24.04 -6.85
CA GLY A 203 2.39 25.47 -6.96
C GLY A 203 2.99 26.08 -5.68
N GLY A 204 3.27 25.27 -4.66
CA GLY A 204 3.72 25.70 -3.34
C GLY A 204 5.22 26.02 -3.26
N ARG A 205 5.98 25.95 -4.36
CA ARG A 205 7.41 26.29 -4.37
C ARG A 205 7.61 27.77 -4.65
N LEU A 206 8.20 28.47 -3.68
CA LEU A 206 8.26 29.93 -3.64
C LEU A 206 9.70 30.41 -3.38
N LYS A 207 9.99 31.65 -3.77
CA LYS A 207 11.22 32.36 -3.39
C LYS A 207 10.87 33.65 -2.63
N ASN A 208 11.66 33.97 -1.60
CA ASN A 208 11.56 35.26 -0.92
C ASN A 208 12.13 36.38 -1.80
N THR A 209 11.34 37.41 -2.08
CA THR A 209 11.77 38.57 -2.90
C THR A 209 12.29 39.74 -2.07
N GLY A 210 11.99 39.77 -0.77
CA GLY A 210 12.37 40.84 0.15
C GLY A 210 13.72 40.61 0.84
N GLU A 211 14.40 41.70 1.18
CA GLU A 211 15.59 41.69 2.03
C GLU A 211 15.19 41.88 3.50
N ASN A 212 15.76 41.08 4.41
CA ASN A 212 15.44 41.09 5.84
C ASN A 212 13.94 40.92 6.17
N THR A 213 13.23 40.10 5.37
CA THR A 213 11.81 39.81 5.56
C THR A 213 11.55 39.13 6.90
N ASN A 214 10.50 39.53 7.61
CA ASN A 214 10.11 38.91 8.88
C ASN A 214 9.37 37.58 8.64
N LEU A 215 9.92 36.49 9.14
CA LEU A 215 9.20 35.25 9.40
C LEU A 215 8.60 35.32 10.81
N ARG A 216 7.33 34.95 10.98
CA ARG A 216 6.59 35.10 12.25
C ARG A 216 6.08 33.78 12.80
N SER A 217 5.79 33.74 14.10
CA SER A 217 5.23 32.56 14.78
C SER A 217 3.77 32.28 14.42
N GLY A 218 3.01 33.30 13.98
CA GLY A 218 1.61 33.21 13.60
C GLY A 218 1.27 34.16 12.44
N PRO A 219 0.09 34.00 11.81
CA PRO A 219 -0.36 34.89 10.75
C PRO A 219 -0.75 36.24 11.36
N GLY A 220 -0.04 37.31 10.99
CA GLY A 220 -0.31 38.66 11.47
C GLY A 220 0.93 39.39 11.98
N THR A 221 0.90 40.71 11.96
CA THR A 221 2.03 41.54 12.42
C THR A 221 2.17 41.61 13.95
N GLU A 222 1.12 41.22 14.66
CA GLU A 222 1.04 41.10 16.13
C GLU A 222 1.81 39.89 16.66
N ASN A 223 2.03 38.86 15.82
CA ASN A 223 2.76 37.66 16.21
C ASN A 223 4.27 37.92 16.26
N ALA A 224 4.95 37.31 17.22
CA ALA A 224 6.39 37.47 17.40
C ALA A 224 7.19 37.12 16.14
N GLY A 225 8.24 37.89 15.87
CA GLY A 225 9.22 37.56 14.84
C GLY A 225 10.02 36.34 15.23
N LYS A 226 10.10 35.36 14.33
CA LYS A 226 10.83 34.09 14.51
C LYS A 226 12.21 34.15 13.88
N ALA A 227 12.31 34.70 12.67
CA ALA A 227 13.56 34.83 11.93
C ALA A 227 13.52 35.98 10.91
N ARG A 228 14.69 36.40 10.44
CA ARG A 228 14.86 37.34 9.33
C ARG A 228 15.39 36.59 8.11
N LEU A 229 14.72 36.75 6.98
CA LEU A 229 15.03 36.02 5.76
C LEU A 229 15.78 36.91 4.76
N LYS A 230 16.77 36.32 4.09
CA LYS A 230 17.50 36.94 2.98
C LYS A 230 16.68 36.84 1.69
N LYS A 231 16.91 37.76 0.75
CA LYS A 231 16.35 37.67 -0.60
C LYS A 231 16.86 36.41 -1.32
N GLY A 232 16.01 35.80 -2.13
CA GLY A 232 16.31 34.62 -2.94
C GLY A 232 16.17 33.28 -2.21
N LEU A 233 15.80 33.29 -0.92
CA LEU A 233 15.66 32.08 -0.14
C LEU A 233 14.50 31.22 -0.67
N LEU A 234 14.76 29.92 -0.87
CA LEU A 234 13.76 28.93 -1.28
C LEU A 234 12.83 28.58 -0.11
N LEU A 235 11.53 28.53 -0.40
CA LEU A 235 10.44 28.33 0.55
C LEU A 235 9.42 27.35 -0.04
N TYR A 236 8.75 26.60 0.83
CA TYR A 236 7.63 25.75 0.46
C TYR A 236 6.39 26.12 1.27
N ALA A 237 5.29 26.48 0.60
CA ALA A 237 4.03 26.79 1.24
C ALA A 237 3.43 25.53 1.88
N LEU A 238 3.15 25.59 3.18
CA LEU A 238 2.47 24.55 3.95
C LEU A 238 0.99 24.90 4.21
N ASP A 239 0.69 26.19 4.33
CA ASP A 239 -0.67 26.65 4.62
C ASP A 239 -0.85 28.10 4.21
N LYS A 240 -2.10 28.56 4.13
CA LYS A 240 -2.45 29.93 3.79
C LYS A 240 -3.59 30.40 4.68
N ASP A 241 -3.38 31.53 5.35
CA ASP A 241 -4.46 32.22 6.04
C ASP A 241 -5.45 32.73 4.98
N PRO A 242 -6.74 32.35 5.04
CA PRO A 242 -7.73 32.83 4.08
C PRO A 242 -8.01 34.33 4.20
N ARG A 243 -7.63 34.97 5.31
CA ARG A 243 -7.85 36.40 5.55
C ARG A 243 -6.87 37.24 4.75
N SER A 244 -7.42 38.18 3.99
CA SER A 244 -6.63 39.19 3.30
C SER A 244 -6.42 40.41 4.18
N GLU A 245 -5.16 40.83 4.29
CA GLU A 245 -4.73 41.97 5.08
C GLU A 245 -3.94 42.96 4.23
N THR A 246 -3.86 44.20 4.70
CA THR A 246 -3.01 45.23 4.09
C THR A 246 -1.83 45.51 5.01
N VAL A 247 -0.64 45.10 4.59
CA VAL A 247 0.61 45.33 5.33
C VAL A 247 1.44 46.31 4.51
N GLN A 248 1.84 47.43 5.13
CA GLN A 248 2.63 48.48 4.47
C GLN A 248 2.02 48.97 3.14
N GLY A 249 0.70 49.12 3.10
CA GLY A 249 -0.04 49.57 1.90
C GLY A 249 -0.20 48.52 0.80
N ARG A 250 0.25 47.28 1.01
CA ARG A 250 0.11 46.18 0.04
C ARG A 250 -0.88 45.14 0.55
N LYS A 251 -1.84 44.78 -0.30
CA LYS A 251 -2.84 43.76 0.00
C LYS A 251 -2.27 42.37 -0.27
N GLY A 252 -2.49 41.43 0.64
CA GLY A 252 -1.99 40.07 0.55
C GLY A 252 -2.63 39.17 1.59
N ASN A 253 -2.05 37.99 1.80
CA ASN A 253 -2.43 37.05 2.85
C ASN A 253 -1.17 36.57 3.57
N TRP A 254 -1.32 35.94 4.73
CA TRP A 254 -0.22 35.24 5.38
C TRP A 254 -0.10 33.82 4.85
N VAL A 255 1.12 33.40 4.55
CA VAL A 255 1.44 32.05 4.07
C VAL A 255 2.38 31.41 5.08
N GLN A 256 2.02 30.23 5.57
CA GLN A 256 2.92 29.41 6.37
C GLN A 256 3.88 28.72 5.42
N VAL A 257 5.18 28.90 5.63
CA VAL A 257 6.22 28.35 4.78
C VAL A 257 7.21 27.51 5.59
N TYR A 258 7.72 26.44 4.97
CA TYR A 258 8.90 25.70 5.40
C TYR A 258 10.13 26.18 4.62
N ILE A 259 11.26 26.31 5.32
CA ILE A 259 12.54 26.75 4.77
C ILE A 259 13.52 25.57 4.83
N PRO A 260 13.89 24.93 3.70
CA PRO A 260 14.79 23.76 3.74
C PRO A 260 16.16 24.04 4.34
N GLU A 261 16.75 25.21 4.05
CA GLU A 261 18.11 25.57 4.49
C GLU A 261 18.22 25.63 6.02
N THR A 262 17.24 26.30 6.65
CA THR A 262 17.22 26.52 8.11
C THR A 262 16.35 25.51 8.86
N GLN A 263 15.52 24.76 8.14
CA GLN A 263 14.54 23.78 8.66
C GLN A 263 13.51 24.40 9.61
N VAL A 264 13.18 25.66 9.34
CA VAL A 264 12.22 26.44 10.13
C VAL A 264 10.92 26.59 9.35
N VAL A 265 9.82 26.55 10.08
CA VAL A 265 8.46 26.89 9.69
C VAL A 265 8.06 28.22 10.33
N GLY A 266 7.38 29.06 9.55
CA GLY A 266 6.73 30.26 10.08
C GLY A 266 5.88 30.95 9.03
N TRP A 267 5.33 32.10 9.41
CA TRP A 267 4.40 32.86 8.58
C TRP A 267 5.10 34.05 7.93
N ILE A 268 4.89 34.20 6.63
CA ILE A 268 5.41 35.29 5.81
C ILE A 268 4.27 35.91 5.01
N PHE A 269 4.30 37.23 4.85
CA PHE A 269 3.30 37.94 4.07
C PHE A 269 3.50 37.69 2.58
N SER A 270 2.42 37.33 1.86
CA SER A 270 2.47 36.86 0.47
C SER A 270 3.09 37.84 -0.51
N HIS A 271 3.10 39.14 -0.18
CA HIS A 271 3.75 40.17 -1.00
C HIS A 271 5.25 39.91 -1.21
N PHE A 272 5.92 39.25 -0.27
CA PHE A 272 7.34 38.91 -0.36
C PHE A 272 7.61 37.56 -1.05
N LEU A 273 6.58 36.95 -1.63
CA LEU A 273 6.68 35.63 -2.25
C LEU A 273 6.47 35.77 -3.76
N GLU A 274 7.30 35.05 -4.50
CA GLU A 274 7.14 34.85 -5.94
C GLU A 274 7.29 33.35 -6.20
N GLU A 275 6.64 32.83 -7.24
CA GLU A 275 6.80 31.44 -7.64
C GLU A 275 8.24 31.18 -8.09
N ASP A 276 8.75 30.00 -7.73
CA ASP A 276 10.04 29.47 -8.20
C ASP A 276 9.80 28.05 -8.73
N PRO A 277 9.25 27.89 -9.95
CA PRO A 277 8.83 26.59 -10.46
C PRO A 277 9.97 25.56 -10.42
N PHE A 278 9.65 24.33 -10.01
CA PHE A 278 10.61 23.24 -10.03
C PHE A 278 10.93 22.83 -11.49
N PRO A 279 12.20 22.57 -11.85
CA PRO A 279 12.56 22.24 -13.24
C PRO A 279 11.79 21.03 -13.77
N SER A 280 11.13 21.19 -14.93
CA SER A 280 10.30 20.14 -15.53
C SER A 280 11.11 18.88 -15.86
N THR A 281 12.32 19.03 -16.39
CA THR A 281 13.22 17.90 -16.69
C THR A 281 13.52 17.06 -15.44
N LYS A 282 13.82 17.73 -14.32
CA LYS A 282 14.07 17.05 -13.04
C LYS A 282 12.81 16.39 -12.49
N ALA A 283 11.65 17.03 -12.64
CA ALA A 283 10.36 16.45 -12.25
C ALA A 283 10.05 15.16 -13.05
N GLU A 284 10.29 15.18 -14.36
CA GLU A 284 10.13 14.03 -15.27
C GLU A 284 11.09 12.88 -14.92
N GLU A 285 12.37 13.19 -14.66
CA GLU A 285 13.36 12.22 -14.22
C GLU A 285 12.96 11.54 -12.90
N MET A 286 12.51 12.33 -11.92
CA MET A 286 12.02 11.81 -10.65
C MET A 286 10.76 10.97 -10.83
N ALA A 287 9.78 11.43 -11.64
CA ALA A 287 8.59 10.65 -11.96
C ALA A 287 8.95 9.30 -12.58
N LYS A 288 9.87 9.30 -13.55
CA LYS A 288 10.36 8.08 -14.20
C LYS A 288 11.07 7.17 -13.20
N SER A 289 11.92 7.70 -12.33
CA SER A 289 12.63 6.92 -11.31
C SER A 289 11.66 6.27 -10.32
N PHE A 290 10.65 6.99 -9.86
CA PHE A 290 9.61 6.44 -8.99
C PHE A 290 8.77 5.37 -9.71
N GLN A 291 8.37 5.61 -10.96
CA GLN A 291 7.68 4.60 -11.78
C GLN A 291 8.57 3.36 -12.07
N GLU A 292 9.87 3.54 -12.26
CA GLU A 292 10.81 2.43 -12.45
C GLU A 292 11.01 1.61 -11.19
N SER A 293 11.01 2.26 -10.02
CA SER A 293 11.03 1.57 -8.73
C SER A 293 9.80 0.66 -8.56
N GLU A 294 8.62 1.10 -9.03
CA GLU A 294 7.40 0.27 -9.09
C GLU A 294 7.57 -0.90 -10.06
N ARG A 295 8.16 -0.66 -11.24
CA ARG A 295 8.37 -1.67 -12.30
C ARG A 295 9.30 -2.83 -11.91
N SER A 296 10.11 -2.69 -10.86
CA SER A 296 11.16 -3.65 -10.47
C SER A 296 10.66 -4.91 -9.74
N GLN A 297 9.39 -4.97 -9.35
CA GLN A 297 8.79 -6.10 -8.61
C GLN A 297 8.15 -7.16 -9.52
N ALA A 298 8.86 -7.62 -10.55
CA ALA A 298 8.33 -8.68 -11.40
C ALA A 298 8.35 -10.05 -10.72
N TRP A 299 7.28 -10.82 -10.90
CA TRP A 299 7.25 -12.24 -10.59
C TRP A 299 7.58 -12.99 -11.88
N ASP A 300 8.76 -13.59 -11.93
CA ASP A 300 9.20 -14.44 -13.04
C ASP A 300 9.40 -15.90 -12.58
N PHE A 301 9.68 -16.78 -13.54
CA PHE A 301 9.90 -18.20 -13.32
C PHE A 301 11.36 -18.63 -13.60
N ALA A 302 12.31 -17.68 -13.63
CA ALA A 302 13.70 -17.96 -13.97
C ALA A 302 14.34 -18.96 -12.99
N PHE A 303 14.14 -18.76 -11.69
CA PHE A 303 14.72 -19.59 -10.63
C PHE A 303 13.78 -20.68 -10.10
N TRP A 304 12.58 -20.81 -10.67
CA TRP A 304 11.62 -21.84 -10.30
C TRP A 304 11.98 -23.20 -10.91
N ASN A 305 11.65 -24.29 -10.20
CA ASN A 305 11.77 -25.67 -10.66
C ASN A 305 10.40 -26.37 -10.62
N GLU A 306 10.16 -27.26 -11.57
CA GLU A 306 8.86 -27.93 -11.77
C GLU A 306 8.40 -28.78 -10.58
N GLU A 307 9.34 -29.27 -9.76
CA GLU A 307 9.06 -30.18 -8.64
C GLU A 307 8.37 -29.50 -7.46
N LYS A 308 8.42 -28.16 -7.39
CA LYS A 308 7.90 -27.38 -6.27
C LYS A 308 7.01 -26.25 -6.75
N ILE A 309 6.12 -25.81 -5.88
CA ILE A 309 5.30 -24.62 -6.12
C ILE A 309 6.19 -23.39 -6.41
N PRO A 310 5.82 -22.51 -7.36
CA PRO A 310 6.57 -21.28 -7.61
C PRO A 310 6.77 -20.44 -6.34
N PRO A 311 7.93 -19.77 -6.18
CA PRO A 311 8.20 -18.97 -4.98
C PRO A 311 7.09 -17.95 -4.68
N GLY A 312 6.62 -17.95 -3.44
CA GLY A 312 5.56 -17.05 -2.96
C GLY A 312 4.14 -17.48 -3.34
N PHE A 313 3.96 -18.51 -4.16
CA PHE A 313 2.64 -19.09 -4.40
C PHE A 313 2.28 -20.08 -3.29
N HIS A 314 0.98 -20.18 -3.00
CA HIS A 314 0.38 -21.04 -2.00
C HIS A 314 -0.81 -21.78 -2.59
N GLY A 315 -1.00 -23.06 -2.24
CA GLY A 315 -2.10 -23.89 -2.72
C GLY A 315 -1.69 -25.33 -2.95
N GLU A 316 -2.61 -26.13 -3.47
CA GLU A 316 -2.33 -27.50 -3.90
C GLU A 316 -1.67 -27.46 -5.29
N TYR A 317 -0.35 -27.63 -5.31
CA TYR A 317 0.44 -27.54 -6.53
C TYR A 317 0.43 -28.85 -7.31
N ILE A 318 -0.04 -28.80 -8.54
CA ILE A 318 0.06 -29.88 -9.53
C ILE A 318 1.30 -29.61 -10.38
N ARG A 319 2.21 -30.59 -10.46
CA ARG A 319 3.43 -30.45 -11.25
C ARG A 319 3.12 -30.09 -12.71
N THR A 320 3.83 -29.10 -13.23
CA THR A 320 3.73 -28.65 -14.62
C THR A 320 5.10 -28.31 -15.18
N GLU A 321 5.18 -28.20 -16.51
CA GLU A 321 6.42 -28.02 -17.24
C GLU A 321 6.93 -26.57 -17.19
N LYS A 322 8.25 -26.42 -17.26
CA LYS A 322 8.96 -25.16 -17.43
C LYS A 322 9.39 -25.02 -18.89
N LEU A 323 9.06 -23.89 -19.50
CA LEU A 323 9.41 -23.57 -20.88
C LEU A 323 10.42 -22.43 -20.92
N ALA A 324 11.37 -22.47 -21.85
CA ALA A 324 12.22 -21.33 -22.19
C ALA A 324 11.87 -20.83 -23.59
N LEU A 325 11.57 -19.54 -23.74
CA LEU A 325 11.21 -18.92 -25.02
C LEU A 325 11.77 -17.49 -25.08
N ASP A 326 12.56 -17.21 -26.11
CA ASP A 326 13.28 -15.93 -26.33
C ASP A 326 13.98 -15.40 -25.07
N GLY A 327 14.72 -16.28 -24.37
CA GLY A 327 15.50 -15.93 -23.17
C GLY A 327 14.70 -15.84 -21.86
N ASP A 328 13.37 -15.90 -21.90
CA ASP A 328 12.53 -15.93 -20.70
C ASP A 328 12.15 -17.36 -20.33
N TYR A 329 12.01 -17.61 -19.03
CA TYR A 329 11.50 -18.87 -18.49
C TYR A 329 10.06 -18.69 -18.02
N GLY A 330 9.18 -19.61 -18.43
CA GLY A 330 7.76 -19.58 -18.10
C GLY A 330 7.24 -20.90 -17.56
N ILE A 331 6.06 -20.82 -16.95
CA ILE A 331 5.27 -21.95 -16.47
C ILE A 331 4.22 -22.33 -17.52
N VAL A 332 4.11 -23.62 -17.86
CA VAL A 332 3.09 -24.12 -18.78
C VAL A 332 1.77 -24.32 -18.03
N ILE A 333 0.68 -23.78 -18.58
CA ILE A 333 -0.69 -23.87 -18.09
C ILE A 333 -1.52 -24.64 -19.12
N TYR A 334 -2.35 -25.57 -18.65
CA TYR A 334 -3.18 -26.43 -19.50
C TYR A 334 -4.66 -26.15 -19.29
N ARG A 335 -5.44 -26.34 -20.34
CA ARG A 335 -6.89 -26.45 -20.23
C ARG A 335 -7.27 -27.74 -19.49
N ALA A 336 -8.31 -27.70 -18.67
CA ALA A 336 -8.91 -28.87 -18.02
C ALA A 336 -9.91 -29.58 -18.94
N LYS A 337 -9.81 -30.91 -19.07
CA LYS A 337 -10.78 -31.73 -19.82
C LYS A 337 -12.20 -31.67 -19.25
N ASP A 338 -12.33 -31.54 -17.93
CA ASP A 338 -13.60 -31.53 -17.20
C ASP A 338 -13.88 -30.18 -16.51
N ASN A 339 -13.19 -29.11 -16.94
CA ASN A 339 -13.30 -27.77 -16.39
C ASN A 339 -12.99 -27.66 -14.88
N LYS A 340 -12.27 -28.64 -14.30
CA LYS A 340 -11.85 -28.62 -12.90
C LYS A 340 -10.41 -28.16 -12.75
N TYR A 341 -10.22 -27.15 -11.89
CA TYR A 341 -8.94 -26.53 -11.63
C TYR A 341 -8.65 -26.50 -10.13
N LYS A 342 -7.38 -26.72 -9.79
CA LYS A 342 -6.75 -26.28 -8.55
C LYS A 342 -6.14 -24.92 -8.76
N GLU A 343 -6.03 -24.16 -7.68
CA GLU A 343 -5.45 -22.82 -7.72
C GLU A 343 -4.17 -22.79 -6.86
N VAL A 344 -3.10 -22.29 -7.46
CA VAL A 344 -1.93 -21.83 -6.73
C VAL A 344 -1.90 -20.31 -6.80
N CYS A 345 -1.92 -19.66 -5.66
CA CYS A 345 -2.16 -18.23 -5.55
C CYS A 345 -1.01 -17.51 -4.86
N ARG A 346 -0.70 -16.30 -5.31
CA ARG A 346 0.19 -15.37 -4.63
C ARG A 346 -0.54 -14.06 -4.36
N ILE A 347 -0.44 -13.57 -3.13
CA ILE A 347 -1.01 -12.28 -2.73
C ILE A 347 -0.11 -11.18 -3.26
N VAL A 348 -0.71 -10.15 -3.85
CA VAL A 348 -0.02 -8.92 -4.24
C VAL A 348 0.04 -8.03 -3.02
N GLU A 349 1.25 -7.71 -2.57
CA GLU A 349 1.47 -6.98 -1.31
C GLU A 349 1.02 -5.52 -1.39
N GLU A 350 0.96 -4.94 -2.58
CA GLU A 350 0.61 -3.54 -2.80
C GLU A 350 -0.57 -3.42 -3.81
N PRO A 351 -1.46 -2.42 -3.66
CA PRO A 351 -2.51 -2.14 -4.63
C PRO A 351 -1.89 -1.69 -5.96
N PHE A 352 -2.39 -2.20 -7.08
CA PHE A 352 -1.83 -1.88 -8.39
C PHE A 352 -2.88 -1.36 -9.37
N ARG A 353 -2.44 -0.49 -10.28
CA ARG A 353 -3.26 0.04 -11.36
C ARG A 353 -3.18 -0.81 -12.62
N ASN A 354 -2.04 -1.41 -12.91
CA ASN A 354 -1.89 -2.27 -14.07
C ASN A 354 -1.12 -3.55 -13.75
N LEU A 355 -1.54 -4.66 -14.34
CA LEU A 355 -0.82 -5.93 -14.34
C LEU A 355 -0.36 -6.21 -15.76
N GLU A 356 0.92 -6.03 -16.02
CA GLU A 356 1.58 -6.45 -17.25
C GLU A 356 1.96 -7.94 -17.14
N PHE A 357 1.69 -8.73 -18.17
CA PHE A 357 2.09 -10.13 -18.21
C PHE A 357 2.54 -10.55 -19.60
N LEU A 358 3.49 -11.48 -19.64
CA LEU A 358 4.01 -12.08 -20.87
C LEU A 358 3.46 -13.49 -21.00
N ALA A 359 2.82 -13.79 -22.13
CA ALA A 359 2.24 -15.11 -22.38
C ALA A 359 2.35 -15.54 -23.85
N ALA A 360 2.29 -16.84 -24.10
CA ALA A 360 2.27 -17.43 -25.44
C ALA A 360 1.29 -18.59 -25.49
N SER A 361 0.49 -18.69 -26.56
CA SER A 361 -0.26 -19.90 -26.86
C SER A 361 0.71 -20.93 -27.44
N LEU A 362 0.67 -22.17 -26.95
CA LEU A 362 1.62 -23.20 -27.35
C LEU A 362 0.98 -24.24 -28.27
N SER A 363 -0.12 -24.86 -27.84
CA SER A 363 -0.83 -25.85 -28.64
C SER A 363 -2.32 -25.92 -28.30
N GLY A 364 -3.10 -26.51 -29.21
CA GLY A 364 -4.55 -26.64 -29.13
C GLY A 364 -5.32 -25.38 -29.53
N ASP A 365 -6.64 -25.53 -29.67
CA ASP A 365 -7.56 -24.50 -30.14
C ASP A 365 -8.54 -24.01 -29.05
N GLU A 366 -8.45 -24.59 -27.84
CA GLU A 366 -9.33 -24.23 -26.72
C GLU A 366 -8.73 -23.11 -25.85
N ASN A 367 -9.60 -22.28 -25.26
CA ASN A 367 -9.21 -21.23 -24.31
C ASN A 367 -8.53 -21.80 -23.06
N VAL A 368 -7.25 -21.49 -22.87
CA VAL A 368 -6.48 -21.84 -21.68
C VAL A 368 -6.58 -20.70 -20.66
N PRO A 369 -7.09 -20.95 -19.44
CA PRO A 369 -7.21 -19.90 -18.44
C PRO A 369 -5.85 -19.67 -17.75
N LEU A 370 -5.16 -18.60 -18.13
CA LEU A 370 -3.79 -18.31 -17.68
C LEU A 370 -3.74 -18.05 -16.18
N PHE A 371 -4.63 -17.18 -15.71
CA PHE A 371 -4.76 -16.83 -14.30
C PHE A 371 -6.13 -16.23 -14.00
N ARG A 372 -6.47 -16.24 -12.72
CA ARG A 372 -7.60 -15.49 -12.16
C ARG A 372 -7.11 -14.51 -11.12
N LEU A 373 -7.55 -13.26 -11.26
CA LEU A 373 -7.34 -12.20 -10.29
C LEU A 373 -8.54 -12.14 -9.35
N TYR A 374 -8.26 -12.25 -8.06
CA TYR A 374 -9.21 -12.01 -6.98
C TYR A 374 -8.93 -10.66 -6.34
N ALA A 375 -9.98 -9.99 -5.87
CA ALA A 375 -9.90 -8.83 -5.01
C ALA A 375 -10.67 -9.09 -3.71
N GLY A 376 -10.19 -8.55 -2.62
CA GLY A 376 -10.84 -8.70 -1.33
C GLY A 376 -9.83 -8.72 -0.19
N ARG A 377 -10.10 -9.57 0.80
CA ARG A 377 -9.25 -9.73 1.98
C ARG A 377 -9.15 -11.21 2.35
N PRO A 378 -8.20 -11.63 3.21
CA PRO A 378 -8.22 -12.97 3.79
C PRO A 378 -9.62 -13.33 4.31
N GLY A 379 -10.13 -14.49 3.89
CA GLY A 379 -11.47 -14.98 4.25
C GLY A 379 -12.61 -14.56 3.32
N ASP A 380 -12.45 -13.49 2.54
CA ASP A 380 -13.48 -12.96 1.63
C ASP A 380 -12.85 -12.51 0.30
N TRP A 381 -12.48 -13.50 -0.52
CA TRP A 381 -11.90 -13.26 -1.85
C TRP A 381 -12.97 -13.37 -2.92
N LYS A 382 -13.16 -12.30 -3.69
CA LYS A 382 -14.09 -12.27 -4.82
C LYS A 382 -13.33 -12.40 -6.14
N PRO A 383 -13.77 -13.27 -7.06
CA PRO A 383 -13.19 -13.35 -8.39
C PRO A 383 -13.52 -12.06 -9.17
N VAL A 384 -12.51 -11.50 -9.82
CA VAL A 384 -12.64 -10.21 -10.52
C VAL A 384 -12.44 -10.39 -12.01
N TYR A 385 -11.25 -10.86 -12.39
CA TYR A 385 -10.88 -11.01 -13.79
C TYR A 385 -10.21 -12.36 -14.01
N GLN A 386 -10.77 -13.19 -14.89
CA GLN A 386 -10.08 -14.33 -15.46
C GLN A 386 -9.52 -13.94 -16.82
N ILE A 387 -8.24 -14.24 -17.05
CA ILE A 387 -7.62 -14.07 -18.36
C ILE A 387 -7.48 -15.45 -19.01
N ASP A 388 -8.08 -15.59 -20.19
CA ASP A 388 -7.90 -16.77 -21.03
C ASP A 388 -7.16 -16.40 -22.31
N LEU A 389 -6.39 -17.36 -22.81
CA LEU A 389 -5.65 -17.25 -24.06
C LEU A 389 -5.91 -18.49 -24.90
N ASP A 390 -6.25 -18.29 -26.17
CA ASP A 390 -6.20 -19.32 -27.20
C ASP A 390 -5.22 -18.87 -28.31
N ARG A 391 -5.12 -19.65 -29.39
CA ARG A 391 -4.19 -19.38 -30.49
C ARG A 391 -4.45 -18.05 -31.22
N GLU A 392 -5.69 -17.56 -31.21
CA GLU A 392 -6.12 -16.46 -32.08
C GLU A 392 -6.70 -15.28 -31.29
N SER A 393 -6.85 -15.41 -29.98
CA SER A 393 -7.53 -14.44 -29.14
C SER A 393 -7.09 -14.48 -27.68
N VAL A 394 -7.34 -13.37 -27.01
CA VAL A 394 -7.26 -13.23 -25.57
C VAL A 394 -8.62 -12.77 -25.06
N SER A 395 -9.04 -13.26 -23.88
CA SER A 395 -10.26 -12.82 -23.24
C SER A 395 -10.04 -12.41 -21.80
N ILE A 396 -10.86 -11.45 -21.37
CA ILE A 396 -11.04 -11.04 -19.98
C ILE A 396 -12.50 -11.32 -19.61
N ASN A 397 -12.69 -12.23 -18.67
CA ASN A 397 -13.99 -12.83 -18.35
C ASN A 397 -14.65 -13.35 -19.64
N ARG A 398 -15.82 -12.83 -19.99
CA ARG A 398 -16.56 -13.21 -21.21
C ARG A 398 -16.23 -12.36 -22.44
N ASN A 399 -15.38 -11.34 -22.31
CA ASN A 399 -15.07 -10.40 -23.38
C ASN A 399 -13.81 -10.86 -24.13
N LYS A 400 -13.93 -11.14 -25.44
CA LYS A 400 -12.88 -11.71 -26.28
C LYS A 400 -12.38 -10.69 -27.30
N TYR A 401 -11.07 -10.65 -27.54
CA TYR A 401 -10.42 -9.87 -28.58
C TYR A 401 -9.51 -10.74 -29.44
N ILE A 402 -9.63 -10.62 -30.77
CA ILE A 402 -8.87 -11.42 -31.73
C ILE A 402 -7.49 -10.77 -31.95
N ILE A 403 -6.43 -11.49 -31.64
CA ILE A 403 -5.03 -11.04 -31.72
C ILE A 403 -4.33 -11.53 -33.00
N GLY A 404 -4.95 -12.42 -33.76
CA GLY A 404 -4.38 -13.06 -34.97
C GLY A 404 -3.63 -14.35 -34.65
N SER A 405 -3.42 -15.21 -35.65
CA SER A 405 -2.93 -16.59 -35.51
C SER A 405 -1.41 -16.72 -35.28
N ASP A 406 -0.79 -15.73 -34.65
CA ASP A 406 0.65 -15.74 -34.40
C ASP A 406 0.91 -16.23 -32.98
N SER A 407 1.54 -17.41 -32.90
CA SER A 407 1.85 -18.16 -31.68
C SER A 407 3.05 -17.60 -30.90
N GLY A 408 3.55 -16.42 -31.28
CA GLY A 408 4.66 -15.77 -30.59
C GLY A 408 4.32 -15.35 -29.15
N LYS A 409 5.38 -15.19 -28.35
CA LYS A 409 5.30 -14.57 -27.02
C LYS A 409 4.84 -13.12 -27.17
N ARG A 410 3.79 -12.74 -26.43
CA ARG A 410 3.18 -11.40 -26.49
C ARG A 410 3.04 -10.78 -25.11
N ARG A 411 3.05 -9.46 -25.09
CA ARG A 411 2.82 -8.65 -23.89
C ARG A 411 1.37 -8.22 -23.83
N PHE A 412 0.79 -8.43 -22.66
CA PHE A 412 -0.56 -8.04 -22.33
C PHE A 412 -0.55 -7.16 -21.09
N GLN A 413 -1.54 -6.30 -20.93
CA GLN A 413 -1.69 -5.49 -19.73
C GLN A 413 -3.16 -5.42 -19.33
N LEU A 414 -3.45 -5.85 -18.10
CA LEU A 414 -4.73 -5.68 -17.44
C LEU A 414 -4.71 -4.36 -16.66
N GLY A 415 -5.44 -3.36 -17.11
CA GLY A 415 -5.62 -2.10 -16.40
C GLY A 415 -6.86 -2.11 -15.51
N LEU A 416 -6.72 -1.63 -14.28
CA LEU A 416 -7.78 -1.50 -13.28
C LEU A 416 -8.11 -0.01 -13.09
N ASN A 417 -9.28 0.41 -13.57
CA ASN A 417 -9.75 1.78 -13.44
C ASN A 417 -10.82 1.87 -12.35
N SER A 418 -10.51 2.54 -11.24
CA SER A 418 -11.51 2.89 -10.24
C SER A 418 -12.21 4.19 -10.62
N SER A 419 -13.47 4.12 -11.07
CA SER A 419 -14.30 5.31 -11.27
C SER A 419 -15.60 5.14 -10.49
N SER A 420 -15.93 6.11 -9.62
CA SER A 420 -17.21 6.13 -8.89
C SER A 420 -17.46 4.87 -8.04
N ASN A 421 -16.48 4.45 -7.23
CA ASN A 421 -16.51 3.27 -6.35
C ASN A 421 -16.67 1.90 -7.05
N ARG A 422 -16.61 1.84 -8.38
CA ARG A 422 -16.58 0.59 -9.16
C ARG A 422 -15.25 0.46 -9.87
N VAL A 423 -14.70 -0.76 -9.90
CA VAL A 423 -13.46 -1.08 -10.61
C VAL A 423 -13.80 -1.69 -11.96
N LEU A 424 -13.38 -1.04 -13.03
CA LEU A 424 -13.54 -1.52 -14.40
C LEU A 424 -12.20 -2.00 -14.96
N GLY A 425 -12.25 -3.12 -15.66
CA GLY A 425 -11.12 -3.72 -16.33
C GLY A 425 -10.92 -3.13 -17.73
N SER A 426 -9.66 -3.06 -18.13
CA SER A 426 -9.26 -2.85 -19.51
C SER A 426 -8.16 -3.84 -19.86
N LEU A 427 -8.11 -4.26 -21.11
CA LEU A 427 -7.07 -5.13 -21.63
C LEU A 427 -6.34 -4.40 -22.75
N LEU A 428 -5.03 -4.34 -22.66
CA LEU A 428 -4.14 -3.88 -23.71
C LEU A 428 -3.37 -5.08 -24.24
N VAL A 429 -3.14 -5.09 -25.56
CA VAL A 429 -2.24 -6.02 -26.24
C VAL A 429 -1.12 -5.17 -26.83
N GLU A 430 0.11 -5.48 -26.44
CA GLU A 430 1.27 -4.62 -26.63
C GLU A 430 1.03 -3.21 -26.06
N GLU A 431 0.83 -2.22 -26.92
CA GLU A 431 0.62 -0.81 -26.53
C GLU A 431 -0.79 -0.32 -26.87
N LYS A 432 -1.65 -1.19 -27.41
CA LYS A 432 -2.99 -0.83 -27.86
C LYS A 432 -4.04 -1.32 -26.88
N THR A 433 -4.90 -0.43 -26.40
CA THR A 433 -6.12 -0.80 -25.67
C THR A 433 -7.09 -1.51 -26.61
N VAL A 434 -7.44 -2.75 -26.26
CA VAL A 434 -8.29 -3.62 -27.10
C VAL A 434 -9.66 -3.88 -26.49
N LEU A 435 -9.75 -3.86 -25.15
CA LEU A 435 -11.00 -3.98 -24.40
C LEU A 435 -10.99 -2.95 -23.27
N GLN A 436 -12.12 -2.32 -22.99
CA GLN A 436 -12.26 -1.30 -21.94
C GLN A 436 -13.66 -1.36 -21.32
N GLY A 437 -13.77 -1.00 -20.03
CA GLY A 437 -15.06 -0.95 -19.34
C GLY A 437 -15.59 -2.33 -18.94
N VAL A 438 -14.70 -3.32 -18.84
CA VAL A 438 -15.06 -4.70 -18.51
C VAL A 438 -15.48 -4.78 -17.04
N GLN A 439 -16.66 -5.31 -16.78
CA GLN A 439 -17.15 -5.51 -15.41
C GLN A 439 -16.44 -6.70 -14.75
N PRO A 440 -16.22 -6.64 -13.42
CA PRO A 440 -15.69 -7.77 -12.67
C PRO A 440 -16.68 -8.95 -12.68
N GLU A 441 -16.20 -10.18 -12.48
CA GLU A 441 -17.08 -11.36 -12.37
C GLU A 441 -18.01 -11.24 -11.17
N GLU A 442 -17.48 -10.80 -10.04
CA GLU A 442 -18.24 -10.41 -8.88
C GLU A 442 -17.96 -8.96 -8.50
N ASP A 443 -19.03 -8.21 -8.24
CA ASP A 443 -18.92 -6.83 -7.79
C ASP A 443 -18.15 -6.76 -6.46
N PHE A 444 -17.16 -5.87 -6.45
CA PHE A 444 -16.44 -5.47 -5.26
C PHE A 444 -16.29 -3.96 -5.25
N VAL A 445 -16.26 -3.40 -4.05
CA VAL A 445 -15.96 -1.99 -3.82
C VAL A 445 -14.48 -1.91 -3.51
N SER A 446 -13.74 -1.12 -4.29
CA SER A 446 -12.36 -0.81 -3.96
C SER A 446 -12.36 0.23 -2.84
N GLU A 447 -12.24 -0.26 -1.60
CA GLU A 447 -12.02 0.55 -0.41
C GLU A 447 -10.54 0.52 -0.01
N GLU A 448 -10.15 1.41 0.90
CA GLU A 448 -8.81 1.44 1.46
C GLU A 448 -8.43 0.07 2.08
N GLY A 449 -7.37 -0.54 1.55
CA GLY A 449 -6.91 -1.87 1.97
C GLY A 449 -7.54 -3.06 1.23
N THR A 450 -8.13 -2.86 0.05
CA THR A 450 -8.45 -3.97 -0.87
C THR A 450 -7.16 -4.63 -1.35
N LEU A 451 -7.02 -5.93 -1.14
CA LEU A 451 -5.89 -6.72 -1.62
C LEU A 451 -6.22 -7.41 -2.93
N PHE A 452 -5.19 -7.75 -3.67
CA PHE A 452 -5.30 -8.60 -4.84
C PHE A 452 -4.58 -9.92 -4.63
N LYS A 453 -5.13 -10.98 -5.20
CA LYS A 453 -4.55 -12.31 -5.18
C LYS A 453 -4.60 -12.88 -6.59
N LEU A 454 -3.44 -13.16 -7.17
CA LEU A 454 -3.32 -13.76 -8.49
C LEU A 454 -3.17 -15.27 -8.34
N CYS A 455 -4.06 -16.03 -8.98
CA CYS A 455 -4.09 -17.48 -8.94
C CYS A 455 -3.85 -18.07 -10.32
N LEU A 456 -2.85 -18.95 -10.44
CA LEU A 456 -2.68 -19.79 -11.62
C LEU A 456 -3.62 -20.99 -11.53
N LEU A 457 -4.30 -21.30 -12.63
CA LEU A 457 -5.30 -22.36 -12.71
C LEU A 457 -4.64 -23.64 -13.24
N GLN A 458 -4.54 -24.65 -12.38
CA GLN A 458 -3.91 -25.93 -12.71
C GLN A 458 -4.97 -27.02 -12.87
N PRO A 459 -5.11 -27.65 -14.06
CA PRO A 459 -6.17 -28.62 -14.27
C PRO A 459 -5.91 -29.92 -13.52
N GLU A 460 -6.96 -30.53 -12.95
CA GLU A 460 -6.85 -31.89 -12.39
C GLU A 460 -6.58 -32.92 -13.51
N LYS A 461 -7.08 -32.66 -14.72
CA LYS A 461 -6.86 -33.47 -15.92
C LYS A 461 -6.54 -32.57 -17.13
N LYS A 462 -5.31 -32.67 -17.63
CA LYS A 462 -4.82 -31.89 -18.79
C LYS A 462 -5.57 -32.24 -20.09
N SER A 463 -6.04 -31.23 -20.81
CA SER A 463 -6.39 -31.25 -22.24
C SER A 463 -5.12 -31.10 -23.09
N ASP A 464 -5.27 -31.21 -24.41
CA ASP A 464 -4.16 -31.02 -25.35
C ASP A 464 -3.87 -29.53 -25.55
N SER A 465 -4.81 -28.64 -25.19
CA SER A 465 -4.62 -27.19 -25.28
C SER A 465 -3.81 -26.63 -24.10
N ASN A 466 -2.77 -25.87 -24.40
CA ASN A 466 -1.87 -25.27 -23.41
C ASN A 466 -1.25 -23.93 -23.85
N ALA A 467 -0.82 -23.16 -22.87
CA ALA A 467 -0.18 -21.87 -22.99
C ALA A 467 0.94 -21.73 -21.97
N ALA A 468 1.85 -20.77 -22.16
CA ALA A 468 2.88 -20.44 -21.17
C ALA A 468 2.70 -19.02 -20.65
N VAL A 469 3.00 -18.82 -19.37
CA VAL A 469 3.13 -17.50 -18.75
C VAL A 469 4.56 -17.32 -18.25
N PHE A 470 5.20 -16.21 -18.61
CA PHE A 470 6.63 -15.98 -18.37
C PHE A 470 6.89 -15.01 -17.23
N ARG A 471 6.00 -14.03 -17.06
CA ARG A 471 6.19 -12.94 -16.11
C ARG A 471 4.87 -12.30 -15.75
N PHE A 472 4.75 -11.89 -14.49
CA PHE A 472 3.78 -10.91 -14.03
C PHE A 472 4.53 -9.69 -13.51
N LYS A 473 4.07 -8.50 -13.86
CA LYS A 473 4.67 -7.26 -13.43
C LYS A 473 3.55 -6.30 -13.03
N PHE A 474 3.54 -5.98 -11.75
CA PHE A 474 2.56 -5.09 -11.16
C PHE A 474 3.08 -3.65 -11.29
N LEU A 475 2.24 -2.77 -11.81
CA LEU A 475 2.49 -1.35 -11.94
C LEU A 475 1.55 -0.65 -10.95
N PHE A 476 2.13 -0.16 -9.87
CA PHE A 476 1.40 0.28 -8.69
C PHE A 476 0.64 1.60 -8.90
#